data_AF-A0A399HPC1-F1
#
_entry.id   AF-A0A399HPC1-F1
#
_cell.length_a   1.000
_cell.length_b   1.000
_cell.length_c   1.000
_cell.angle_alpha   90.00
_cell.angle_beta   90.00
_cell.angle_gamma   90.00
#
_symmetry.space_group_name_H-M   'P 1'
#
loop_
_entity.id
_entity.type
_entity.pdbx_description
1 polymer ?
#
loop_
_entity_poly.entity_id
_entity_poly.type
_entity_poly.pdbx_seq_one_letter_code
_entity_poly.pdbx_strand_id
1 'polypeptide(L)'
;MAAELRAEETDLGEGRRQSGVTLVTVYELPPARIDEFLPYWRERAESMSKAPGFRDDRLHRAVDAGTRFQLVGISHWDSPEAWRAAANDPRFQPSRLTALPDFAVADPALFRVAAEF
;
A
#
# COMPACT_ATOMS: atom_id res chain seq x y z
N MET A 1 -25.77 -49.33 7.93
CA MET A 1 -24.41 -48.95 8.37
C MET A 1 -24.02 -47.73 7.56
N ALA A 2 -23.81 -46.61 8.26
CA ALA A 2 -23.57 -45.26 7.74
C ALA A 2 -22.33 -45.23 6.80
N ALA A 3 -22.42 -44.63 5.63
CA ALA A 3 -22.04 -43.25 5.31
C ALA A 3 -20.53 -42.99 5.43
N GLU A 4 -19.83 -42.96 4.29
CA GLU A 4 -18.67 -42.09 4.09
C GLU A 4 -18.82 -41.42 2.71
N LEU A 5 -18.95 -40.11 2.78
CA LEU A 5 -19.12 -39.13 1.71
C LEU A 5 -17.88 -38.24 1.80
N ARG A 6 -17.35 -37.86 0.61
CA ARG A 6 -16.53 -36.65 0.35
C ARG A 6 -15.08 -36.70 0.88
N ALA A 7 -14.08 -36.11 0.22
CA ALA A 7 -14.00 -35.33 -1.01
C ALA A 7 -12.55 -35.41 -1.50
N GLU A 8 -12.36 -35.74 -2.77
CA GLU A 8 -11.12 -35.46 -3.50
C GLU A 8 -11.55 -34.75 -4.77
N GLU A 9 -11.77 -33.45 -4.67
CA GLU A 9 -11.70 -32.54 -5.80
C GLU A 9 -11.67 -31.10 -5.25
N THR A 10 -10.74 -30.31 -5.80
CA THR A 10 -10.46 -28.88 -5.55
C THR A 10 -9.66 -28.49 -4.30
N ASP A 11 -8.34 -28.72 -4.33
CA ASP A 11 -7.33 -27.94 -3.57
C ASP A 11 -6.30 -27.25 -4.50
N LEU A 12 -6.71 -26.85 -5.71
CA LEU A 12 -5.88 -25.99 -6.58
C LEU A 12 -6.34 -24.52 -6.58
N GLY A 13 -7.22 -24.15 -5.63
CA GLY A 13 -7.81 -22.80 -5.53
C GLY A 13 -7.43 -22.01 -4.28
N GLU A 14 -6.86 -22.63 -3.25
CA GLU A 14 -6.68 -21.98 -1.93
C GLU A 14 -5.26 -21.41 -1.71
N GLY A 15 -4.34 -21.60 -2.66
CA GLY A 15 -2.95 -21.13 -2.58
C GLY A 15 -2.67 -19.68 -3.03
N ARG A 16 -3.63 -18.93 -3.58
CA ARG A 16 -3.36 -17.60 -4.20
C ARG A 16 -3.94 -16.38 -3.45
N ARG A 17 -4.73 -16.54 -2.38
CA ARG A 17 -5.41 -15.41 -1.72
C ARG A 17 -5.50 -15.50 -0.20
N GLN A 18 -4.35 -15.48 0.49
CA GLN A 18 -4.34 -14.87 1.83
C GLN A 18 -4.47 -13.36 1.61
N SER A 19 -5.73 -12.90 1.50
CA SER A 19 -6.12 -11.57 1.03
C SER A 19 -5.75 -10.50 2.06
N GLY A 20 -4.49 -10.09 1.99
CA GLY A 20 -4.00 -8.89 2.64
C GLY A 20 -4.78 -7.65 2.22
N VAL A 21 -4.36 -6.50 2.72
CA VAL A 21 -5.02 -5.22 2.40
C VAL A 21 -4.18 -4.40 1.44
N THR A 22 -4.86 -3.60 0.63
CA THR A 22 -4.24 -2.61 -0.24
C THR A 22 -4.38 -1.25 0.44
N LEU A 23 -3.26 -0.61 0.72
CA LEU A 23 -3.24 0.80 1.11
C LEU A 23 -3.14 1.64 -0.16
N VAL A 24 -4.14 2.48 -0.40
CA VAL A 24 -4.10 3.50 -1.44
C VAL A 24 -3.86 4.84 -0.76
N THR A 25 -2.81 5.54 -1.18
CA THR A 25 -2.48 6.87 -0.67
C THR A 25 -2.54 7.87 -1.80
N VAL A 26 -3.44 8.84 -1.70
CA VAL A 26 -3.47 9.98 -2.60
C VAL A 26 -2.48 11.03 -2.08
N TYR A 27 -1.61 11.53 -2.94
CA TYR A 27 -0.73 12.64 -2.62
C TYR A 27 -1.19 13.89 -3.35
N GLU A 28 -1.62 14.90 -2.60
CA GLU A 28 -1.98 16.22 -3.13
C GLU A 28 -0.79 17.17 -2.95
N LEU A 29 -0.28 17.69 -4.07
CA LEU A 29 0.85 18.62 -4.13
C LEU A 29 0.81 19.43 -5.44
N PRO A 30 1.51 20.58 -5.52
CA PRO A 30 1.67 21.32 -6.77
C PRO A 30 2.34 20.45 -7.86
N PRO A 31 1.80 20.37 -9.09
CA PRO A 31 2.37 19.53 -10.14
C PRO A 31 3.85 19.84 -10.46
N ALA A 32 4.25 21.11 -10.34
CA ALA A 32 5.63 21.56 -10.55
C ALA A 32 6.64 20.99 -9.53
N ARG A 33 6.18 20.40 -8.42
CA ARG A 33 7.02 19.85 -7.35
C ARG A 33 6.98 18.32 -7.28
N ILE A 34 6.35 17.66 -8.25
CA ILE A 34 6.29 16.18 -8.29
C ILE A 34 7.69 15.58 -8.27
N ASP A 35 8.60 16.07 -9.11
CA ASP A 35 9.95 15.48 -9.21
C ASP A 35 10.78 15.72 -7.94
N GLU A 36 10.52 16.81 -7.21
CA GLU A 36 11.11 17.08 -5.89
C GLU A 36 10.57 16.15 -4.81
N PHE A 37 9.32 15.70 -4.94
CA PHE A 37 8.67 14.78 -4.00
C PHE A 37 9.14 13.32 -4.15
N LEU A 38 9.57 12.89 -5.35
CA LEU A 38 9.91 11.48 -5.61
C LEU A 38 11.02 10.92 -4.71
N PRO A 39 12.16 11.62 -4.47
CA PRO A 39 13.22 11.12 -3.59
C PRO A 39 12.72 10.90 -2.15
N TYR A 40 11.94 11.85 -1.65
CA TYR A 40 11.31 11.77 -0.33
C TYR A 40 10.42 10.52 -0.22
N TRP A 41 9.57 10.29 -1.22
CA TRP A 41 8.69 9.13 -1.21
C TRP A 41 9.47 7.82 -1.23
N ARG A 42 10.54 7.74 -2.04
CA ARG A 42 11.39 6.54 -2.12
C ARG A 42 12.04 6.22 -0.78
N GLU A 43 12.61 7.21 -0.10
CA GLU A 43 13.23 7.00 1.21
C GLU A 43 12.21 6.50 2.25
N ARG A 44 11.01 7.08 2.25
CA ARG A 44 9.91 6.61 3.09
C ARG A 44 9.53 5.15 2.77
N ALA A 45 9.39 4.81 1.50
CA ALA A 45 9.07 3.45 1.06
C ALA A 45 10.17 2.45 1.44
N GLU A 46 11.45 2.82 1.31
CA GLU A 46 12.60 2.00 1.73
C GLU A 46 12.60 1.74 3.23
N SER A 47 12.27 2.74 4.05
CA SER A 47 12.10 2.57 5.50
C SER A 47 10.95 1.60 5.82
N MET A 48 9.79 1.85 5.20
CA MET A 48 8.57 1.07 5.44
C MET A 48 8.67 -0.38 4.95
N SER A 49 9.49 -0.64 3.91
CA SER A 49 9.68 -1.98 3.36
C SER A 49 10.29 -2.99 4.34
N LYS A 50 10.88 -2.50 5.44
CA LYS A 50 11.48 -3.32 6.51
C LYS A 50 10.46 -3.73 7.57
N ALA A 51 9.24 -3.20 7.52
CA ALA A 51 8.21 -3.50 8.51
C ALA A 51 7.65 -4.92 8.32
N PRO A 52 7.40 -5.66 9.41
CA PRO A 52 6.70 -6.93 9.32
C PRO A 52 5.34 -6.79 8.63
N GLY A 53 5.07 -7.67 7.67
CA GLY A 53 3.83 -7.68 6.90
C GLY A 53 3.75 -6.69 5.74
N PHE A 54 4.82 -5.93 5.45
CA PHE A 54 4.96 -5.23 4.17
C PHE A 54 5.16 -6.23 3.03
N ARG A 55 4.50 -6.00 1.88
CA ARG A 55 4.65 -6.84 0.69
C ARG A 55 5.30 -6.08 -0.48
N ASP A 56 4.72 -4.95 -0.87
CA ASP A 56 5.26 -4.05 -1.88
C ASP A 56 4.69 -2.64 -1.72
N ASP A 57 5.32 -1.67 -2.40
CA ASP A 57 4.82 -0.30 -2.54
C ASP A 57 5.18 0.26 -3.92
N ARG A 58 4.24 0.98 -4.52
CA ARG A 58 4.37 1.54 -5.87
C ARG A 58 3.74 2.92 -5.92
N LEU A 59 4.54 3.91 -6.30
CA LEU A 59 4.05 5.24 -6.63
C LEU A 59 3.70 5.32 -8.11
N HIS A 60 2.46 5.66 -8.40
CA HIS A 60 1.95 5.88 -9.74
C HIS A 60 1.87 7.38 -9.99
N ARG A 61 2.39 7.81 -11.14
CA ARG A 61 2.21 9.17 -11.66
C ARG A 61 1.14 9.14 -12.73
N ALA A 62 0.22 10.10 -12.69
CA ALA A 62 -0.78 10.26 -13.72
C ALA A 62 -0.12 10.49 -15.09
N VAL A 63 -0.68 9.86 -16.13
CA VAL A 63 -0.26 10.11 -17.52
C VAL A 63 -0.82 11.45 -18.01
N ASP A 64 -2.05 11.78 -17.60
CA ASP A 64 -2.69 13.07 -17.90
C ASP A 64 -2.39 14.10 -16.80
N ALA A 65 -1.77 15.21 -17.17
CA ALA A 65 -1.45 16.30 -16.27
C ALA A 65 -2.69 17.08 -15.78
N GLY A 66 -3.86 16.92 -16.43
CA GLY A 66 -5.10 17.59 -16.07
C GLY A 66 -5.94 16.86 -15.00
N THR A 67 -5.60 15.62 -14.65
CA THR A 67 -6.36 14.87 -13.64
C THR A 67 -6.13 15.42 -12.23
N ARG A 68 -7.15 15.29 -11.38
CA ARG A 68 -7.11 15.74 -9.99
C ARG A 68 -5.96 15.10 -9.20
N PHE A 69 -5.74 13.80 -9.38
CA PHE A 69 -4.75 13.05 -8.61
C PHE A 69 -3.51 12.77 -9.43
N GLN A 70 -2.48 13.59 -9.22
CA GLN A 70 -1.23 13.47 -9.97
C GLN A 70 -0.33 12.33 -9.49
N LEU A 71 -0.39 11.99 -8.19
CA LEU A 71 0.38 10.90 -7.58
C LEU A 71 -0.51 10.01 -6.71
N VAL A 72 -0.43 8.69 -6.90
CA VAL A 72 -1.13 7.69 -6.09
C VAL A 72 -0.16 6.58 -5.69
N GLY A 73 0.05 6.41 -4.38
CA GLY A 73 0.76 5.26 -3.81
C GLY A 73 -0.17 4.07 -3.66
N ILE A 74 0.28 2.89 -4.06
CA ILE A 74 -0.42 1.62 -3.84
C ILE A 74 0.57 0.67 -3.18
N SER A 75 0.31 0.30 -1.93
CA SER A 75 1.08 -0.72 -1.22
C SER A 75 0.21 -1.87 -0.74
N HIS A 76 0.83 -3.03 -0.61
CA HIS A 76 0.18 -4.25 -0.15
C HIS A 76 0.75 -4.68 1.19
N TRP A 77 -0.14 -5.09 2.09
CA TRP A 77 0.19 -5.50 3.45
C TRP A 77 -0.51 -6.80 3.81
N ASP A 78 0.09 -7.59 4.70
CA ASP A 78 -0.49 -8.84 5.19
C ASP A 78 -1.83 -8.62 5.90
N SER A 79 -1.98 -7.53 6.64
CA SER A 79 -3.20 -7.20 7.37
C SER A 79 -3.32 -5.70 7.70
N PRO A 80 -4.52 -5.21 8.06
CA PRO A 80 -4.70 -3.86 8.61
C PRO A 80 -3.84 -3.61 9.86
N GLU A 81 -3.65 -4.65 10.69
CA GLU A 81 -2.88 -4.58 11.93
C GLU A 81 -1.39 -4.42 11.64
N ALA A 82 -0.85 -5.12 10.64
CA ALA A 82 0.54 -4.97 10.20
C ALA A 82 0.81 -3.54 9.73
N TRP A 83 -0.07 -2.98 8.89
CA TRP A 83 0.03 -1.58 8.47
C TRP A 83 -0.04 -0.61 9.66
N ARG A 84 -1.04 -0.75 10.54
CA ARG A 84 -1.19 0.16 11.70
C ARG A 84 -0.01 0.06 12.65
N ALA A 85 0.56 -1.13 12.86
CA ALA A 85 1.76 -1.29 13.68
C ALA A 85 2.94 -0.54 13.06
N ALA A 86 3.16 -0.71 11.76
CA ALA A 86 4.23 -0.01 11.03
C ALA A 86 4.05 1.51 11.04
N ALA A 87 2.83 2.00 10.80
CA ALA A 87 2.53 3.43 10.77
C ALA A 87 2.72 4.13 12.12
N ASN A 88 2.52 3.42 13.23
CA ASN A 88 2.68 3.96 14.59
C ASN A 88 4.07 3.72 15.19
N ASP A 89 4.95 3.00 14.49
CA ASP A 89 6.29 2.69 14.97
C ASP A 89 7.30 3.76 14.53
N PRO A 90 7.94 4.48 15.48
CA PRO A 90 8.93 5.52 15.16
C PRO A 90 10.13 5.02 14.34
N ARG A 91 10.41 3.71 14.31
CA ARG A 91 11.48 3.11 13.49
C ARG A 91 11.18 3.14 12.00
N PHE A 92 9.90 3.10 11.64
CA PHE A 92 9.44 3.10 10.24
C PHE A 92 8.79 4.43 9.85
N GLN A 93 8.39 5.24 10.83
CA GLN A 93 8.11 6.65 10.58
C GLN A 93 9.41 7.32 10.11
N PRO A 94 9.34 8.14 9.06
CA PRO A 94 10.52 8.86 8.64
C PRO A 94 10.99 9.80 9.77
N SER A 95 12.30 10.02 9.82
CA SER A 95 12.89 10.97 10.76
C SER A 95 12.25 12.36 10.61
N ARG A 96 12.38 13.24 11.61
CA ARG A 96 11.90 14.63 11.50
C ARG A 96 12.45 15.39 10.29
N LEU A 97 13.59 14.97 9.74
CA LEU A 97 14.21 15.51 8.52
C LEU A 97 13.54 15.01 7.23
N THR A 98 12.76 13.94 7.32
CA THR A 98 11.99 13.29 6.26
C THR A 98 10.51 13.20 6.64
N ALA A 99 10.01 14.18 7.41
CA ALA A 99 8.58 14.40 7.52
C ALA A 99 8.01 14.80 6.14
N LEU A 100 6.73 14.52 5.89
CA LEU A 100 6.06 14.88 4.64
C LEU A 100 6.38 16.35 4.32
N PRO A 101 6.86 16.66 3.11
CA PRO A 101 7.21 18.03 2.79
C PRO A 101 5.99 18.95 2.98
N ASP A 102 6.22 20.19 3.41
CA ASP A 102 5.17 21.15 3.77
C ASP A 102 4.16 21.45 2.64
N PHE A 103 4.59 21.24 1.40
CA PHE A 103 3.81 21.43 0.17
C PHE A 103 2.98 20.22 -0.25
N ALA A 104 3.06 19.10 0.49
CA ALA A 104 2.40 17.86 0.16
C ALA A 104 1.46 17.43 1.30
N VAL A 105 0.30 16.90 0.92
CA VAL A 105 -0.63 16.22 1.82
C VAL A 105 -0.79 14.78 1.35
N ALA A 106 -0.80 13.83 2.29
CA ALA A 106 -1.02 12.43 2.02
C ALA A 106 -2.34 11.99 2.67
N ASP A 107 -3.22 11.37 1.89
CA ASP A 107 -4.50 10.82 2.34
C ASP A 107 -4.52 9.29 2.15
N PRO A 108 -4.09 8.51 3.16
CA PRO A 108 -4.03 7.06 3.10
C PRO A 108 -5.35 6.40 3.53
N ALA A 109 -5.82 5.44 2.76
CA ALA A 109 -6.96 4.59 3.12
C ALA A 109 -6.71 3.11 2.77
N LEU A 110 -7.28 2.22 3.60
CA LEU A 110 -7.19 0.78 3.41
C LEU A 110 -8.38 0.24 2.61
N PHE A 111 -8.08 -0.61 1.65
CA PHE A 111 -9.03 -1.24 0.76
C PHE A 111 -8.84 -2.75 0.72
N ARG A 112 -9.89 -3.44 0.28
CA ARG A 112 -9.83 -4.81 -0.23
C ARG A 112 -10.33 -4.81 -1.66
N VAL A 113 -9.88 -5.78 -2.45
CA VAL A 113 -10.41 -6.00 -3.80
C VAL A 113 -11.90 -6.30 -3.69
N ALA A 114 -12.72 -5.47 -4.34
CA ALA A 114 -14.17 -5.64 -4.38
C ALA A 114 -14.64 -6.48 -5.58
N ALA A 115 -13.85 -6.48 -6.67
CA ALA A 115 -14.06 -7.27 -7.88
C ALA A 115 -12.74 -7.38 -8.67
N GLU A 116 -12.53 -8.49 -9.39
CA GLU A 116 -11.38 -8.77 -10.25
C GLU A 116 -11.82 -9.69 -11.42
N PHE A 117 -11.06 -9.72 -12.52
CA PHE A 117 -11.33 -10.53 -13.72
C PHE A 117 -10.12 -11.37 -14.11
#